data_AF-A0A9D7PPD6-F1
#
_entry.id   AF-A0A9D7PPD6-F1
#
_cell.length_a   1.000
_cell.length_b   1.000
_cell.length_c   1.000
_cell.angle_alpha   90.00
_cell.angle_beta   90.00
_cell.angle_gamma   90.00
#
_symmetry.space_group_name_H-M   'P 1'
#
loop_
_entity.id
_entity.type
_entity.pdbx_description
1 polymer ?
#
loop_
_entity_poly.entity_id
_entity_poly.type
_entity_poly.pdbx_seq_one_letter_code
_entity_poly.pdbx_strand_id
1 'polypeptide(L)'
;MANKKNQDIVALSETDIKNTLIEISMDLQKARFTHSVKGLDNPSQLKVMRKKIARLKTEERSREVSKLTEAELSKRTKIRARRKKQ
;
A
#
# COMPACT_ATOMS: atom_id res chain seq x y z
N MET A 1 -14.24 -13.45 -5.46
CA MET A 1 -14.85 -12.89 -4.23
C MET A 1 -13.89 -11.89 -3.61
N ALA A 2 -14.34 -10.68 -3.27
CA ALA A 2 -13.50 -9.69 -2.60
C ALA A 2 -13.13 -10.20 -1.21
N ASN A 3 -11.85 -10.15 -0.85
CA ASN A 3 -11.38 -10.50 0.49
C ASN A 3 -11.90 -9.43 1.46
N LYS A 4 -12.50 -9.81 2.59
CA LYS A 4 -13.09 -8.88 3.58
C LYS A 4 -12.14 -7.74 3.95
N LYS A 5 -10.86 -8.05 4.13
CA LYS A 5 -9.79 -7.09 4.44
C LYS A 5 -9.56 -6.01 3.37
N ASN A 6 -9.99 -6.24 2.13
CA ASN A 6 -9.92 -5.25 1.06
C ASN A 6 -11.20 -4.42 1.00
N GLN A 7 -12.36 -5.04 1.24
CA GLN A 7 -13.64 -4.32 1.31
C GLN A 7 -13.62 -3.29 2.43
N ASP A 8 -13.04 -3.65 3.58
CA ASP A 8 -12.87 -2.74 4.71
C ASP A 8 -12.04 -1.50 4.29
N ILE A 9 -10.96 -1.69 3.50
CA ILE A 9 -10.10 -0.58 3.07
C ILE A 9 -10.79 0.32 2.03
N VAL A 10 -11.58 -0.27 1.13
CA VAL A 10 -12.34 0.49 0.13
C VAL A 10 -13.35 1.42 0.80
N ALA A 11 -13.93 1.01 1.92
CA ALA A 11 -14.91 1.79 2.69
C ALA A 11 -14.31 3.00 3.45
N LEU A 12 -12.98 3.09 3.61
CA LEU A 12 -12.34 4.21 4.31
C LEU A 12 -12.30 5.49 3.46
N SER A 13 -12.32 6.65 4.11
CA SER A 13 -12.13 7.95 3.45
C SER A 13 -10.68 8.14 2.95
N GLU A 14 -10.45 9.10 2.05
CA GLU A 14 -9.09 9.40 1.54
C GLU A 14 -8.15 9.90 2.64
N THR A 15 -8.67 10.65 3.61
CA THR A 15 -7.90 11.16 4.75
C THR A 15 -7.51 10.02 5.69
N ASP A 16 -8.44 9.10 5.96
CA ASP A 16 -8.19 7.98 6.88
C ASP A 16 -7.16 7.01 6.31
N ILE A 17 -7.17 6.77 5.00
CA ILE A 17 -6.16 5.95 4.33
C ILE A 17 -4.76 6.54 4.52
N LYS A 18 -4.61 7.86 4.41
CA LYS A 18 -3.30 8.53 4.59
C LYS A 18 -2.84 8.49 6.04
N ASN A 19 -3.73 8.80 6.99
CA ASN A 19 -3.41 8.79 8.41
C ASN A 19 -3.01 7.38 8.88
N THR A 20 -3.81 6.37 8.53
CA THR A 20 -3.50 4.97 8.86
C THR A 20 -2.22 4.47 8.19
N LEU A 21 -1.91 4.93 6.98
CA LEU A 21 -0.65 4.60 6.30
C LEU A 21 0.56 5.15 7.09
N ILE A 22 0.49 6.38 7.58
CA ILE A 22 1.55 7.01 8.37
C ILE A 22 1.76 6.22 9.66
N GLU A 23 0.70 5.98 10.41
CA GLU A 23 0.74 5.22 11.67
C GLU A 23 1.38 3.84 11.49
N ILE A 24 0.87 3.05 10.54
CA ILE A 24 1.37 1.68 10.31
C ILE A 24 2.81 1.69 9.80
N SER A 25 3.23 2.74 9.08
CA SER A 25 4.62 2.87 8.62
C SER A 25 5.58 3.12 9.78
N MET A 26 5.18 3.95 10.75
CA MET A 26 5.94 4.22 11.96
C MET A 26 6.01 2.97 12.84
N ASP A 27 4.89 2.27 13.01
CA ASP A 27 4.87 1.04 13.80
C ASP A 27 5.73 -0.05 13.17
N LEU A 28 5.75 -0.13 11.83
CA LEU A 28 6.63 -1.06 11.13
C LEU A 28 8.10 -0.71 11.35
N GLN A 29 8.48 0.58 11.37
CA GLN A 29 9.84 0.99 11.70
C GLN A 29 10.20 0.59 13.13
N LYS A 30 9.34 0.90 14.12
CA LYS A 30 9.54 0.46 15.52
C LYS A 30 9.71 -1.05 15.62
N ALA A 31 8.83 -1.81 14.98
CA ALA A 31 8.88 -3.27 14.97
C ALA A 31 10.14 -3.83 14.31
N ARG A 32 10.70 -3.14 13.30
CA ARG A 32 11.99 -3.52 12.71
C ARG A 32 13.14 -3.28 13.69
N PHE A 33 13.14 -2.15 14.39
CA PHE A 33 14.17 -1.86 15.39
C PHE A 33 14.12 -2.85 16.56
N THR A 34 12.93 -3.16 17.09
CA THR A 34 12.79 -4.17 18.15
C THR A 34 13.26 -5.54 17.66
N HIS A 35 12.90 -5.91 16.43
CA HIS A 35 13.35 -7.17 15.82
C HIS A 35 14.87 -7.27 15.70
N SER A 36 15.54 -6.19 15.28
CA SER A 36 16.99 -6.21 15.12
C SER A 36 17.73 -6.24 16.46
N VAL A 37 17.16 -5.64 17.52
CA VAL A 37 17.84 -5.54 18.83
C VAL A 37 17.63 -6.79 19.67
N LYS A 38 16.41 -7.34 19.73
CA LYS A 38 16.06 -8.43 20.66
C LYS A 38 15.59 -9.71 19.97
N GLY A 39 15.41 -9.69 18.64
CA GLY A 39 14.55 -10.66 17.97
C GLY A 39 13.07 -10.37 18.27
N LEU A 40 12.19 -10.74 17.35
CA LEU A 40 10.74 -10.68 17.60
C LEU A 40 10.27 -12.11 17.83
N ASP A 41 9.39 -12.31 18.80
CA ASP A 41 8.73 -13.61 19.02
C ASP A 41 7.95 -14.08 17.78
N ASN A 42 7.36 -13.13 17.03
CA ASN A 42 6.62 -13.46 15.81
C ASN A 42 7.03 -12.60 14.60
N PRO A 43 8.00 -13.04 13.78
CA PRO A 43 8.41 -12.33 12.57
C PRO A 43 7.30 -12.24 11.51
N SER A 44 6.23 -13.05 11.61
CA SER A 44 5.09 -12.98 10.70
C SER A 44 4.30 -11.67 10.85
N GLN A 45 4.35 -11.01 12.00
CA GLN A 45 3.71 -9.72 12.21
C GLN A 45 4.25 -8.66 11.24
N LEU A 46 5.57 -8.62 11.04
CA LEU A 46 6.19 -7.72 10.05
C LEU A 46 5.67 -7.97 8.63
N LYS A 47 5.42 -9.24 8.27
CA LYS A 47 4.84 -9.60 6.97
C LYS A 47 3.40 -9.11 6.84
N VAL A 48 2.60 -9.23 7.89
CA VAL A 48 1.21 -8.73 7.91
C VAL A 48 1.17 -7.21 7.79
N MET A 49 2.01 -6.49 8.54
CA MET A 49 2.09 -5.02 8.47
C MET A 49 2.51 -4.54 7.08
N ARG A 50 3.53 -5.18 6.47
CA ARG A 50 3.92 -4.88 5.08
C ARG A 50 2.77 -5.09 4.10
N LYS A 51 2.01 -6.18 4.24
CA LYS A 51 0.83 -6.44 3.39
C LYS A 51 -0.27 -5.40 3.61
N LYS A 52 -0.50 -4.93 4.84
CA LYS A 52 -1.49 -3.89 5.14
C LYS A 52 -1.11 -2.56 4.46
N ILE A 53 0.15 -2.14 4.56
CA ILE A 53 0.67 -0.96 3.84
C ILE A 53 0.51 -1.10 2.33
N ALA A 54 0.86 -2.26 1.77
CA ALA A 54 0.74 -2.49 0.33
C ALA A 54 -0.71 -2.35 -0.16
N ARG A 55 -1.69 -2.83 0.62
CA ARG A 55 -3.11 -2.69 0.29
C ARG A 55 -3.57 -1.24 0.34
N LEU A 56 -3.22 -0.51 1.39
CA LEU A 56 -3.53 0.93 1.53
C LEU A 56 -2.97 1.74 0.35
N LYS A 57 -1.70 1.53 -0.02
CA LYS A 57 -1.08 2.17 -1.18
C LYS A 57 -1.73 1.78 -2.51
N THR A 58 -2.24 0.55 -2.62
CA THR A 58 -2.92 0.10 -3.83
C THR A 58 -4.25 0.83 -3.99
N GLU A 59 -5.02 0.99 -2.91
CA GLU A 59 -6.28 1.73 -2.94
C GLU A 59 -6.06 3.23 -3.20
N GLU A 60 -5.08 3.85 -2.55
CA GLU A 60 -4.67 5.23 -2.83
C GLU A 60 -4.33 5.40 -4.32
N ARG A 61 -3.49 4.50 -4.86
CA ARG A 61 -3.14 4.53 -6.28
C ARG A 61 -4.33 4.26 -7.20
N SER A 62 -5.27 3.41 -6.79
CA SER A 62 -6.48 3.14 -7.56
C SER A 62 -7.31 4.42 -7.73
N ARG A 63 -7.50 5.17 -6.63
CA ARG A 63 -8.23 6.45 -6.62
C ARG A 63 -7.54 7.53 -7.43
N GLU A 64 -6.21 7.61 -7.37
CA GLU A 64 -5.46 8.52 -8.24
C GLU A 64 -5.67 8.19 -9.72
N VAL A 65 -5.70 6.90 -10.06
CA VAL A 65 -5.84 6.44 -11.45
C VAL A 65 -7.24 6.67 -11.99
N SER A 66 -8.28 6.56 -11.16
CA SER A 66 -9.63 6.95 -11.57
C SER A 66 -9.79 8.46 -11.78
N LYS A 67 -8.96 9.29 -11.14
CA LYS A 67 -9.00 10.76 -11.28
C LYS A 67 -8.18 11.29 -12.49
N LEU A 68 -7.33 10.46 -13.09
CA LEU A 68 -6.44 10.85 -14.20
C LEU A 68 -7.22 11.06 -15.51
N THR A 69 -6.83 12.08 -16.28
CA THR A 69 -7.42 12.35 -17.61
C THR A 69 -6.94 11.36 -18.66
N GLU A 70 -7.68 11.22 -19.77
CA GLU A 70 -7.35 10.28 -20.87
C GLU A 70 -5.96 10.52 -21.46
N ALA A 71 -5.56 11.78 -21.60
CA ALA A 71 -4.25 12.16 -22.10
C ALA A 71 -3.13 11.66 -21.17
N GLU A 72 -3.32 11.73 -19.85
CA GLU A 72 -2.33 11.30 -18.85
C GLU A 72 -2.26 9.77 -18.73
N LEU A 73 -3.40 9.09 -18.84
CA LEU A 73 -3.47 7.63 -18.91
C LEU A 73 -2.69 7.09 -20.12
N SER A 74 -2.79 7.74 -21.28
CA SER A 74 -2.06 7.35 -22.50
C SER A 74 -0.54 7.44 -22.36
N LYS A 75 -0.03 8.41 -21.60
CA LYS A 75 1.41 8.54 -21.31
C LYS A 75 1.88 7.39 -20.41
N ARG A 76 1.06 7.00 -19.43
CA ARG A 76 1.37 5.91 -18.51
C ARG A 76 1.41 4.54 -19.20
N THR A 77 0.50 4.26 -20.13
CA THR A 77 0.49 2.99 -20.89
C THR A 77 1.74 2.85 -21.73
N LYS A 78 2.19 3.92 -22.41
CA LYS A 78 3.47 3.94 -23.16
C LYS A 78 4.68 3.65 -22.26
N ILE A 79 4.74 4.26 -21.08
CA ILE A 79 5.82 4.00 -20.10
C ILE A 79 5.83 2.53 -19.67
N ARG A 80 4.66 1.95 -19.38
CA ARG A 80 4.54 0.53 -19.00
C ARG A 80 4.97 -0.40 -20.14
N ALA A 81 4.53 -0.13 -21.36
CA ALA A 81 4.91 -0.91 -22.54
C ALA A 81 6.42 -0.89 -22.78
N ARG A 82 7.07 0.28 -22.60
CA ARG A 82 8.53 0.41 -22.70
C ARG A 82 9.26 -0.45 -21.67
N ARG A 83 8.82 -0.41 -20.41
CA ARG A 83 9.42 -1.20 -19.31
C ARG A 83 9.23 -2.70 -19.47
N LYS A 84 8.19 -3.17 -20.17
CA LYS A 84 7.96 -4.60 -20.45
C LYS A 84 8.89 -5.15 -21.52
N LYS A 85 9.43 -4.28 -22.38
CA LYS A 85 10.31 -4.64 -23.50
C LYS A 85 11.80 -4.68 -23.11
N GLN A 86 12.17 -4.04 -21.99
CA GLN A 86 13.49 -4.15 -21.37
C GLN A 86 13.53 -5.38 -20.47
#